data_AF-A0A2D7S327-F1
#
_entry.id   AF-A0A2D7S327-F1
#
_cell.length_a   1.000
_cell.length_b   1.000
_cell.length_c   1.000
_cell.angle_alpha   90.00
_cell.angle_beta   90.00
_cell.angle_gamma   90.00
#
_symmetry.space_group_name_H-M   'P 1'
#
loop_
_entity.id
_entity.type
_entity.pdbx_description
1 polymer ?
#
loop_
_entity_poly.entity_id
_entity_poly.type
_entity_poly.pdbx_seq_one_letter_code
_entity_poly.pdbx_strand_id
1 'polypeptide(L)'
;MTKKIAVLAYSGGLDSTISIDWIKKNYGYDVITLTVDLGGGQFSTDLEKRAKKAGALDCVILDVKKEFAIDFILPSLKAGVIYEDNYLLATSIGRPLMAKKLVETAYKYK
;
A
#
# COMPACT_ATOMS: atom_id res chain seq x y z
N MET A 1 6.10 -7.79 27.25
CA MET A 1 6.71 -8.12 25.93
C MET A 1 6.08 -7.22 24.90
N THR A 2 6.87 -6.52 24.09
CA THR A 2 6.37 -5.67 22.99
C THR A 2 5.79 -6.57 21.90
N LYS A 3 4.54 -6.33 21.53
CA LYS A 3 3.85 -7.12 20.50
C LYS A 3 4.43 -6.77 19.13
N LYS A 4 4.64 -7.77 18.27
CA LYS A 4 5.17 -7.54 16.91
C LYS A 4 4.13 -6.81 16.06
N ILE A 5 4.59 -5.96 15.15
CA ILE A 5 3.75 -5.16 14.26
C ILE A 5 3.90 -5.64 12.82
N ALA A 6 2.77 -5.80 12.12
CA ALA A 6 2.71 -6.00 10.67
C ALA A 6 2.19 -4.73 9.98
N VAL A 7 2.88 -4.28 8.94
CA VAL A 7 2.37 -3.26 8.02
C VAL A 7 1.67 -3.94 6.86
N LEU A 8 0.37 -3.72 6.72
CA LEU A 8 -0.48 -4.34 5.70
C LEU A 8 -0.77 -3.35 4.57
N ALA A 9 -0.47 -3.72 3.34
CA ALA A 9 -0.97 -3.01 2.16
C ALA A 9 -2.51 -3.12 2.13
N TYR A 10 -3.18 -1.98 2.22
CA TYR A 10 -4.62 -1.94 2.45
C TYR A 10 -5.30 -1.11 1.37
N SER A 11 -6.30 -1.70 0.70
CA SER A 11 -7.07 -1.03 -0.35
C SER A 11 -8.46 -0.59 0.12
N GLY A 12 -8.92 -1.09 1.29
CA GLY A 12 -10.31 -0.94 1.73
C GLY A 12 -11.29 -1.93 1.11
N GLY A 13 -10.80 -2.80 0.22
CA GLY A 13 -11.55 -3.94 -0.30
C GLY A 13 -11.74 -5.03 0.76
N LEU A 14 -12.69 -5.94 0.47
CA LEU A 14 -13.06 -7.04 1.37
C LEU A 14 -11.84 -7.86 1.82
N ASP A 15 -11.02 -8.32 0.88
CA ASP A 15 -9.87 -9.19 1.15
C ASP A 15 -8.84 -8.52 2.07
N SER A 16 -8.49 -7.27 1.78
CA SER A 16 -7.55 -6.50 2.62
C SER A 16 -8.11 -6.17 4.00
N THR A 17 -9.44 -6.06 4.13
CA THR A 17 -10.11 -5.83 5.41
C THR A 17 -10.12 -7.09 6.28
N ILE A 18 -10.44 -8.24 5.69
CA ILE A 18 -10.42 -9.54 6.39
C ILE A 18 -8.98 -9.89 6.81
N SER A 19 -7.98 -9.52 6.01
CA SER A 19 -6.57 -9.78 6.30
C SER A 19 -6.10 -9.16 7.62
N ILE A 20 -6.69 -8.05 8.07
CA ILE A 20 -6.38 -7.42 9.37
C ILE A 20 -6.68 -8.38 10.52
N ASP A 21 -7.91 -8.93 10.56
CA ASP A 21 -8.32 -9.88 11.58
C ASP A 21 -7.57 -11.20 11.45
N TRP A 22 -7.33 -11.67 10.22
CA TRP A 22 -6.59 -12.89 9.95
C TRP A 22 -5.15 -12.82 10.48
N ILE A 23 -4.42 -11.73 10.24
CA ILE A 23 -3.05 -11.55 10.75
C ILE A 23 -3.04 -11.55 12.28
N LYS A 24 -3.99 -10.84 12.91
CA LYS A 24 -4.11 -10.78 14.37
C LYS A 24 -4.36 -12.16 14.97
N LYS A 25 -5.28 -12.94 14.39
CA LYS A 25 -5.64 -14.28 14.90
C LYS A 25 -4.55 -15.32 14.68
N ASN A 26 -3.88 -15.32 13.54
CA ASN A 26 -2.92 -16.36 13.18
C ASN A 26 -1.49 -16.07 13.66
N TYR A 27 -1.10 -14.79 13.77
CA TYR A 27 0.25 -14.41 14.17
C TYR A 27 0.31 -13.68 15.52
N GLY A 28 -0.83 -13.22 16.05
CA GLY A 28 -0.84 -12.42 17.28
C GLY A 28 -0.15 -11.06 17.10
N TYR A 29 -0.06 -10.53 15.88
CA TYR A 29 0.59 -9.25 15.60
C TYR A 29 -0.42 -8.12 15.68
N ASP A 30 0.03 -6.92 16.05
CA ASP A 30 -0.75 -5.71 15.78
C ASP A 30 -0.59 -5.31 14.32
N VAL A 31 -1.62 -4.70 13.75
CA VAL A 31 -1.66 -4.38 12.31
C VAL A 31 -1.75 -2.88 12.13
N ILE A 32 -0.84 -2.33 11.34
CA ILE A 32 -0.89 -0.97 10.80
C ILE A 32 -1.25 -1.10 9.32
N THR A 33 -2.31 -0.45 8.88
CA THR A 33 -2.67 -0.46 7.46
C THR A 33 -1.98 0.68 6.72
N LEU A 34 -1.54 0.43 5.49
CA LEU A 34 -0.94 1.42 4.60
C LEU A 34 -1.65 1.44 3.25
N THR A 35 -2.20 2.60 2.90
CA THR A 35 -2.73 2.92 1.58
C THR A 35 -1.76 3.85 0.86
N VAL A 36 -1.37 3.50 -0.38
CA VAL A 36 -0.43 4.29 -1.20
C VAL A 36 -1.17 4.84 -2.41
N ASP A 37 -1.36 6.16 -2.46
CA ASP A 37 -2.03 6.86 -3.55
C ASP A 37 -1.06 7.21 -4.68
N LEU A 38 -1.20 6.47 -5.78
CA LEU A 38 -0.48 6.66 -7.05
C LEU A 38 -1.26 7.51 -8.06
N GLY A 39 -2.44 8.03 -7.71
CA GLY A 39 -3.32 8.82 -8.59
C GLY A 39 -4.51 8.06 -9.17
N GLY A 40 -4.81 6.86 -8.65
CA GLY A 40 -5.93 6.04 -9.12
C GLY A 40 -7.33 6.54 -8.72
N GLY A 41 -7.41 7.58 -7.87
CA GLY A 41 -8.64 8.37 -7.66
C GLY A 41 -9.82 7.69 -6.95
N GLN A 42 -9.68 6.47 -6.44
CA GLN A 42 -10.81 5.71 -5.87
C GLN A 42 -10.51 5.14 -4.47
N PHE A 43 -10.12 6.01 -3.54
CA PHE A 43 -10.09 5.64 -2.13
C PHE A 43 -11.44 5.92 -1.49
N SER A 44 -11.97 4.91 -0.79
CA SER A 44 -13.16 5.12 0.03
C SER A 44 -12.86 6.13 1.12
N THR A 45 -13.73 7.12 1.32
CA THR A 45 -13.55 8.16 2.36
C THR A 45 -13.63 7.59 3.78
N ASP A 46 -14.09 6.34 3.93
CA ASP A 46 -14.22 5.64 5.21
C ASP A 46 -13.12 4.58 5.46
N LEU A 47 -12.02 4.60 4.70
CA LEU A 47 -10.91 3.64 4.81
C LEU A 47 -10.43 3.45 6.25
N GLU A 48 -10.13 4.55 6.94
CA GLU A 48 -9.65 4.54 8.32
C GLU A 48 -10.70 3.93 9.27
N LYS A 49 -11.97 4.32 9.10
CA LYS A 49 -13.08 3.78 9.90
C LYS A 49 -13.21 2.26 9.71
N ARG A 50 -13.09 1.77 8.47
CA ARG A 50 -13.13 0.32 8.18
C ARG A 50 -11.93 -0.41 8.76
N ALA A 51 -10.71 0.13 8.61
CA ALA A 51 -9.49 -0.45 9.15
C ALA A 51 -9.55 -0.57 10.67
N LYS A 52 -9.93 0.52 11.36
CA LYS A 52 -10.11 0.54 12.82
C LYS A 52 -11.19 -0.44 13.29
N LYS A 53 -12.33 -0.51 12.58
CA LYS A 53 -13.40 -1.46 12.89
C LYS A 53 -12.95 -2.91 12.73
N ALA A 54 -12.09 -3.20 11.75
CA ALA A 54 -11.46 -4.51 11.56
C ALA A 54 -10.33 -4.79 12.56
N GLY A 55 -9.95 -3.80 13.37
CA GLY A 55 -9.01 -3.95 14.47
C GLY A 55 -7.57 -3.58 14.13
N ALA A 56 -7.33 -2.78 13.09
CA ALA A 56 -6.04 -2.14 12.87
C ALA A 56 -5.75 -1.13 13.99
N LEU A 57 -4.48 -1.04 14.40
CA LEU A 57 -4.01 -0.10 15.41
C LEU A 57 -3.94 1.34 14.84
N ASP A 58 -3.58 1.46 13.57
CA ASP A 58 -3.47 2.73 12.86
C ASP A 58 -3.73 2.53 11.35
N CYS A 59 -4.06 3.62 10.66
CA CYS A 59 -4.28 3.64 9.22
C CYS A 59 -3.53 4.80 8.57
N VAL A 60 -2.44 4.47 7.87
CA VAL A 60 -1.60 5.42 7.16
C VAL A 60 -2.05 5.53 5.70
N ILE A 61 -2.16 6.76 5.20
CA ILE A 61 -2.44 7.05 3.80
C ILE A 61 -1.32 7.95 3.28
N LEU A 62 -0.63 7.53 2.22
CA LEU A 62 0.46 8.28 1.62
C LEU A 62 0.10 8.73 0.21
N ASP A 63 0.15 10.04 -0.03
CA ASP A 63 0.15 10.61 -1.38
C ASP A 63 1.57 10.53 -1.95
N VAL A 64 1.75 9.71 -2.98
CA VAL A 64 3.04 9.53 -3.66
C VAL A 64 2.95 9.83 -5.15
N LYS A 65 1.90 10.55 -5.60
CA LYS A 65 1.68 10.86 -7.03
C LYS A 65 2.90 11.51 -7.68
N LYS A 66 3.52 12.47 -6.98
CA LYS A 66 4.71 13.17 -7.48
C LYS A 66 5.93 12.24 -7.57
N GLU A 67 6.19 11.43 -6.55
CA GLU A 67 7.30 10.44 -6.56
C GLU A 67 7.08 9.43 -7.69
N PHE A 68 5.84 8.94 -7.86
CA PHE A 68 5.50 8.01 -8.92
C PHE A 68 5.71 8.61 -10.33
N ALA A 69 5.27 9.85 -10.53
CA ALA A 69 5.44 10.54 -11.81
C ALA A 69 6.92 10.74 -12.17
N ILE A 70 7.73 11.21 -11.23
CA ILE A 70 9.12 11.60 -11.47
C ILE A 70 10.07 10.40 -11.48
N ASP A 71 9.92 9.47 -10.55
CA ASP A 71 10.91 8.41 -10.31
C ASP A 71 10.56 7.10 -11.02
N PHE A 72 9.32 6.93 -11.51
CA PHE A 72 8.87 5.69 -12.15
C PHE A 72 8.29 5.93 -13.55
N ILE A 73 7.27 6.79 -13.69
CA ILE A 73 6.62 7.04 -14.99
C ILE A 73 7.60 7.70 -15.97
N LEU A 74 8.24 8.80 -15.58
CA LEU A 74 9.12 9.55 -16.48
C LEU A 74 10.33 8.72 -16.97
N PRO A 75 11.05 7.96 -16.13
CA PRO A 75 12.12 7.06 -16.59
C PRO A 75 11.60 5.97 -17.54
N SER A 76 10.42 5.39 -17.25
CA SER A 76 9.80 4.38 -18.11
C SER A 76 9.46 4.95 -19.49
N LEU A 77 8.89 6.16 -19.53
CA LEU A 77 8.59 6.87 -20.77
C LEU A 77 9.86 7.17 -21.58
N LYS A 78 10.92 7.65 -20.93
CA LYS A 78 12.23 7.91 -21.58
C LYS A 78 12.84 6.66 -22.18
N ALA A 79 12.67 5.51 -21.53
CA ALA A 79 13.14 4.22 -22.02
C ALA A 79 12.24 3.63 -23.12
N GLY A 80 11.08 4.25 -23.41
CA GLY A 80 10.14 3.76 -24.43
C GLY A 80 9.58 2.37 -24.11
N VAL A 81 9.42 2.04 -22.82
CA VAL A 81 9.03 0.67 -22.43
C VAL A 81 7.59 0.38 -22.83
N ILE A 82 7.42 -0.69 -23.61
CA ILE A 82 6.13 -1.25 -24.01
C ILE A 82 6.25 -2.76 -23.89
N TYR A 83 5.33 -3.37 -23.15
CA TYR A 83 5.26 -4.82 -23.03
C TYR A 83 4.31 -5.38 -24.09
N GLU A 84 4.79 -6.37 -24.85
CA GLU A 84 4.04 -7.02 -25.94
C GLU A 84 3.40 -6.01 -26.90
N ASP A 85 4.14 -4.95 -27.24
CA ASP A 85 3.77 -3.88 -28.18
C ASP A 85 2.45 -3.14 -27.87
N ASN A 86 1.87 -3.34 -26.68
CA ASN A 86 0.56 -2.79 -26.32
C ASN A 86 0.47 -2.26 -24.88
N TYR A 87 1.13 -2.91 -23.91
CA TYR A 87 0.92 -2.60 -22.49
C TYR A 87 1.99 -1.65 -21.93
N LEU A 88 1.54 -0.49 -21.44
CA LEU A 88 2.39 0.59 -20.90
C LEU A 88 2.83 0.39 -19.44
N LEU A 89 2.80 -0.84 -18.93
CA LEU A 89 3.43 -1.26 -17.67
C LEU A 89 3.02 -0.50 -16.39
N ALA A 90 1.91 0.27 -16.40
CA ALA A 90 1.50 1.13 -15.29
C ALA A 90 1.40 0.38 -13.94
N THR A 91 0.89 -0.86 -13.96
CA THR A 91 0.84 -1.69 -12.75
C THR A 91 2.24 -2.13 -12.33
N SER A 92 3.04 -2.65 -13.25
CA SER A 92 4.38 -3.17 -13.00
C SER A 92 5.31 -2.13 -12.38
N ILE A 93 5.27 -0.88 -12.86
CA ILE A 93 6.14 0.19 -12.35
C ILE A 93 5.64 0.78 -11.03
N GLY A 94 4.33 0.66 -10.72
CA GLY A 94 3.78 1.14 -9.45
C GLY A 94 4.10 0.24 -8.26
N ARG A 95 4.18 -1.09 -8.46
CA ARG A 95 4.40 -2.05 -7.37
C ARG A 95 5.72 -1.85 -6.61
N PRO A 96 6.87 -1.57 -7.25
CA PRO A 96 8.11 -1.29 -6.53
C PRO A 96 8.00 -0.09 -5.59
N LEU A 97 7.34 1.00 -6.00
CA LEU A 97 7.12 2.16 -5.13
C LEU A 97 6.25 1.80 -3.93
N MET A 98 5.16 1.05 -4.13
CA MET A 98 4.31 0.58 -3.03
C MET A 98 5.09 -0.28 -2.04
N ALA A 99 5.92 -1.21 -2.54
CA ALA A 99 6.77 -2.06 -1.70
C ALA A 99 7.80 -1.24 -0.90
N LYS A 100 8.45 -0.26 -1.54
CA LYS A 100 9.36 0.69 -0.86
C LYS A 100 8.64 1.40 0.28
N LYS A 101 7.42 1.91 0.07
CA LYS A 101 6.63 2.59 1.10
C LYS A 101 6.18 1.67 2.24
N LEU A 102 5.88 0.41 1.97
CA LEU A 102 5.61 -0.59 3.02
C LEU A 102 6.81 -0.79 3.92
N VAL A 103 8.00 -0.96 3.33
CA VAL A 103 9.26 -1.15 4.07
C VAL A 103 9.62 0.10 4.87
N GLU A 104 9.56 1.29 4.26
CA GLU A 104 9.80 2.57 4.94
C GLU A 104 8.83 2.76 6.12
N THR A 105 7.56 2.43 5.95
CA THR A 105 6.57 2.49 7.03
C THR A 105 6.90 1.50 8.14
N ALA A 106 7.27 0.26 7.80
CA ALA A 106 7.64 -0.73 8.79
C ALA A 106 8.84 -0.30 9.66
N TYR A 107 9.82 0.41 9.08
CA TYR A 107 10.93 0.97 9.85
C TYR A 107 10.52 2.06 10.85
N LYS A 108 9.39 2.76 10.63
CA LYS A 108 8.87 3.80 11.54
C LYS A 108 8.13 3.24 12.75
N TYR A 109 7.53 2.05 12.62
CA TYR A 109 6.76 1.37 13.68
C TYR A 109 7.57 0.25 14.36
N LYS A 110 8.90 0.42 14.46
CA LYS A 110 9.81 -0.52 15.13
C LYS A 110 9.69 -0.47 16.65
#